data_AF-A0A948KQS5-F1
#
_entry.id   AF-A0A948KQS5-F1
#
_cell.length_a   1.000
_cell.length_b   1.000
_cell.length_c   1.000
_cell.angle_alpha   90.00
_cell.angle_beta   90.00
_cell.angle_gamma   90.00
#
_symmetry.space_group_name_H-M   'P 1'
#
loop_
_entity.id
_entity.type
_entity.pdbx_description
1 polymer ?
#
loop_
_entity_poly.entity_id
_entity_poly.type
_entity_poly.pdbx_seq_one_letter_code
_entity_poly.pdbx_strand_id
1 'polypeptide(L)' 'MARRYRRGYISRNGLTPKENCALGRQVWALFMLLLIWGSIQIWGPEVFLKPWFDVLIVILSEVAYRLTGWLLRTLHIWHY' A
#
# COMPACT_ATOMS: atom_id res chain seq x y z
N MET A 1 -18.80 -5.18 -8.85
CA MET A 1 -17.61 -5.82 -8.23
C MET A 1 -17.60 -7.36 -8.38
N ALA A 2 -17.85 -7.91 -9.58
CA ALA A 2 -18.03 -9.38 -9.74
C ALA A 2 -17.01 -10.08 -10.65
N ARG A 3 -15.94 -9.39 -11.11
CA ARG A 3 -14.96 -9.99 -12.06
C ARG A 3 -13.71 -10.64 -11.43
N ARG A 4 -13.44 -10.44 -10.13
CA ARG A 4 -12.13 -10.81 -9.53
C ARG A 4 -12.05 -12.22 -8.90
N TYR A 5 -13.13 -12.99 -8.91
CA TYR A 5 -13.17 -14.35 -8.38
C TYR A 5 -13.49 -15.38 -9.48
N ARG A 6 -12.83 -15.29 -10.64
CA ARG A 6 -12.80 -16.45 -11.55
C ARG A 6 -12.01 -17.56 -10.85
N ARG A 7 -12.70 -18.63 -10.46
CA ARG A 7 -12.09 -19.88 -9.97
C ARG A 7 -10.98 -20.27 -10.94
N GLY A 8 -9.74 -20.27 -10.46
CA GLY A 8 -8.55 -20.64 -11.25
C GLY A 8 -7.65 -19.49 -11.73
N TYR A 9 -7.89 -18.22 -11.37
CA TYR A 9 -6.90 -17.17 -11.62
C TYR A 9 -5.69 -17.33 -10.68
N ILE A 10 -4.69 -18.05 -11.15
CA ILE A 10 -3.34 -18.04 -10.58
C ILE A 10 -2.59 -16.94 -11.32
N SER A 11 -2.10 -15.95 -10.58
CA SER A 11 -1.28 -14.89 -11.16
C SER A 11 0.01 -15.48 -11.76
N ARG A 12 0.65 -14.79 -12.72
CA ARG A 12 1.87 -15.29 -13.41
C ARG A 12 2.99 -15.72 -12.46
N ASN A 13 2.99 -15.16 -11.26
CA ASN A 13 3.87 -15.40 -10.13
C ASN A 13 3.43 -16.57 -9.22
N GLY A 14 2.47 -17.40 -9.66
CA GLY A 14 2.03 -18.61 -8.94
C GLY A 14 1.13 -18.35 -7.73
N LEU A 15 0.91 -17.09 -7.36
CA LEU A 15 0.09 -16.72 -6.19
C LEU A 15 -1.41 -16.70 -6.54
N THR A 16 -2.21 -17.14 -5.58
CA THR A 16 -3.67 -16.98 -5.60
C THR A 16 -4.07 -15.50 -5.46
N PRO A 17 -5.29 -15.11 -5.83
CA PRO A 17 -5.75 -13.72 -5.68
C PRO A 17 -5.76 -13.25 -4.22
N LYS A 18 -5.97 -14.18 -3.27
CA LYS A 18 -5.95 -13.91 -1.83
C LYS A 18 -4.54 -13.57 -1.36
N GLU A 19 -3.55 -14.34 -1.77
CA GLU A 19 -2.13 -14.12 -1.43
C GLU A 19 -1.61 -12.81 -2.02
N ASN A 20 -1.93 -12.51 -3.29
CA ASN A 20 -1.57 -11.22 -3.89
C ASN A 20 -2.20 -10.03 -3.15
N CYS A 21 -3.45 -10.15 -2.70
CA CYS A 21 -4.12 -9.12 -1.92
C CYS A 21 -3.52 -9.01 -0.50
N ALA A 22 -3.11 -10.12 0.11
CA ALA A 22 -2.43 -10.12 1.40
C ALA A 22 -1.05 -9.44 1.30
N LEU A 23 -0.26 -9.81 0.30
CA LEU A 23 1.06 -9.24 0.05
C LEU A 23 0.95 -7.74 -0.28
N GLY A 24 0.00 -7.34 -1.11
CA GLY A 24 -0.29 -5.93 -1.37
C GLY A 24 -0.66 -5.15 -0.11
N ARG A 25 -1.48 -5.73 0.77
CA ARG A 25 -1.82 -5.11 2.07
C ARG A 25 -0.62 -4.98 3.00
N GLN A 26 0.24 -5.98 3.07
CA GLN A 26 1.44 -5.96 3.90
C GLN A 26 2.43 -4.89 3.41
N VAL A 27 2.68 -4.82 2.10
CA VAL A 27 3.57 -3.83 1.50
C VAL A 27 3.01 -2.41 1.68
N TRP A 28 1.71 -2.22 1.49
CA TRP A 28 1.07 -0.93 1.75
C TRP A 28 1.18 -0.51 3.21
N ALA A 29 0.91 -1.43 4.15
CA ALA A 29 1.06 -1.17 5.58
C ALA A 29 2.49 -0.79 5.94
N LEU A 30 3.49 -1.47 5.36
CA LEU A 30 4.90 -1.14 5.55
C LEU A 30 5.22 0.27 5.06
N PHE A 31 4.80 0.64 3.85
CA PHE A 31 5.02 1.99 3.33
C PHE A 31 4.31 3.06 4.17
N MET A 32 3.08 2.79 4.64
CA MET A 32 2.37 3.69 5.53
C MET A 32 3.12 3.92 6.84
N LEU A 33 3.63 2.85 7.47
CA LEU A 33 4.42 2.95 8.69
C LEU A 33 5.69 3.78 8.47
N LEU A 34 6.40 3.55 7.36
CA LEU A 34 7.61 4.31 7.03
C LEU A 34 7.32 5.79 6.79
N LEU A 35 6.22 6.11 6.09
CA LEU A 35 5.82 7.48 5.82
C LEU A 35 5.36 8.22 7.08
N ILE A 36 4.60 7.55 7.96
CA ILE A 36 4.20 8.10 9.25
C ILE A 36 5.44 8.32 10.12
N TRP A 37 6.34 7.33 10.20
CA TRP A 37 7.58 7.46 10.94
C TRP A 37 8.42 8.64 10.43
N GLY A 38 8.61 8.76 9.11
CA GLY A 38 9.30 9.90 8.51
C GLY A 38 8.62 11.24 8.83
N SER A 39 7.29 11.27 8.84
CA SER A 39 6.53 12.47 9.21
C SER A 39 6.77 12.87 10.67
N ILE A 40 6.81 11.90 11.59
CA ILE A 40 7.15 12.14 13.01
C ILE A 40 8.59 12.67 13.14
N GLN A 41 9.55 12.13 12.37
CA GLN A 41 10.94 12.59 12.43
C GLN A 41 11.12 14.02 11.92
N ILE A 42 10.33 14.44 10.92
CA ILE A 42 10.44 15.79 10.34
C ILE A 42 9.65 16.82 11.15
N TRP A 43 8.44 16.48 11.59
CA TRP A 43 7.49 17.43 12.19
C TRP A 43 7.28 17.24 13.70
N GLY A 44 7.89 16.21 14.28
CA GLY A 44 7.66 15.79 15.66
C GLY A 44 6.34 15.03 15.85
N PRO A 45 6.11 14.47 17.05
CA PRO A 45 4.86 13.78 17.39
C PRO A 45 3.66 14.72 17.46
N GLU A 46 3.87 16.04 17.55
CA GLU A 46 2.78 17.03 17.57
C GLU A 46 2.00 17.11 16.26
N VAL A 47 2.52 16.52 15.17
CA VAL A 47 1.84 16.48 13.87
C VAL A 47 0.46 15.84 13.96
N PHE A 48 0.25 14.90 14.89
CA PHE A 48 -1.04 14.22 15.12
C PHE A 48 -2.13 15.13 15.69
N LEU A 49 -1.75 16.26 16.30
CA LEU A 49 -2.69 17.21 16.91
C LEU A 49 -3.08 18.33 15.94
N LYS A 50 -2.46 18.38 14.76
CA LYS A 50 -2.70 19.46 13.80
C LYS A 50 -3.99 19.20 13.01
N PRO A 51 -4.81 20.23 12.76
CA PRO A 51 -6.08 20.08 12.05
C PRO A 51 -5.93 19.62 10.59
N TRP A 52 -4.74 19.80 10.00
CA TRP A 52 -4.43 19.32 8.65
C TRP A 52 -3.86 17.90 8.63
N PHE A 53 -3.76 17.22 9.77
CA PHE A 53 -3.26 15.85 9.87
C PHE A 53 -4.11 14.87 9.06
N ASP A 54 -5.43 15.05 9.01
CA ASP A 54 -6.31 14.20 8.20
C ASP A 54 -5.97 14.32 6.71
N VAL A 55 -5.69 15.55 6.25
CA VAL A 55 -5.25 15.79 4.87
C VAL A 55 -3.88 15.15 4.62
N LEU A 56 -2.96 15.27 5.57
CA LEU A 56 -1.66 14.60 5.50
C LEU A 56 -1.83 13.08 5.39
N ILE A 57 -2.66 12.46 6.23
CA ILE A 57 -2.94 11.01 6.20
C ILE A 57 -3.45 10.58 4.82
N VAL A 58 -4.36 11.35 4.21
CA VAL A 58 -4.87 11.04 2.87
C VAL A 58 -3.75 11.09 1.83
N ILE A 59 -2.90 12.12 1.89
CA ILE A 59 -1.75 12.25 0.98
C ILE A 59 -0.77 11.09 1.16
N LEU A 60 -0.40 10.77 2.41
CA LEU A 60 0.49 9.65 2.71
C LEU A 60 -0.10 8.31 2.25
N SER A 61 -1.42 8.12 2.40
CA SER A 61 -2.14 6.93 1.93
C SER A 61 -2.06 6.76 0.42
N GLU A 62 -2.25 7.85 -0.33
CA GLU A 62 -2.15 7.86 -1.79
C GLU A 62 -0.71 7.58 -2.25
N VAL A 63 0.29 8.18 -1.59
CA VAL A 63 1.71 7.92 -1.86
C VAL A 63 2.05 6.46 -1.57
N ALA A 64 1.64 5.92 -0.41
CA ALA A 64 1.86 4.51 -0.08
C ALA A 64 1.19 3.57 -1.07
N TYR A 65 -0.01 3.88 -1.55
CA TYR A 65 -0.70 3.11 -2.57
C TYR A 65 0.08 3.07 -3.89
N ARG A 66 0.57 4.24 -4.34
CA ARG A 66 1.39 4.33 -5.57
C ARG A 66 2.72 3.59 -5.42
N LEU A 67 3.40 3.73 -4.28
CA LEU A 67 4.64 3.01 -3.99
C LEU A 67 4.44 1.50 -3.94
N THR A 68 3.35 1.04 -3.32
CA THR A 68 2.98 -0.38 -3.30
C THR A 68 2.77 -0.92 -4.70
N GLY A 69 1.95 -0.22 -5.51
CA GLY A 69 1.68 -0.61 -6.88
C GLY A 69 2.95 -0.61 -7.75
N TRP A 70 3.82 0.39 -7.57
CA TRP A 70 5.10 0.47 -8.26
C TRP A 70 6.02 -0.69 -7.87
N LEU A 71 6.26 -0.91 -6.57
CA LEU A 71 7.15 -1.96 -6.08
C LEU A 71 6.71 -3.34 -6.57
N LEU A 72 5.42 -3.65 -6.46
CA LEU A 72 4.88 -4.95 -6.86
C LEU A 72 4.93 -5.19 -8.36
N ARG A 73 4.85 -4.13 -9.17
CA ARG A 73 5.08 -4.21 -10.63
C ARG A 73 6.56 -4.40 -10.95
N THR A 74 7.45 -3.64 -10.31
CA THR A 74 8.90 -3.73 -10.50
C THR A 74 9.44 -5.11 -10.10
N LEU A 75 8.89 -5.72 -9.06
CA LEU A 75 9.23 -7.09 -8.64
C LEU A 75 8.56 -8.17 -9.51
N HIS A 76 7.87 -7.80 -10.59
CA HIS A 76 7.12 -8.70 -11.46
C HIS A 76 6.05 -9.57 -10.76
N ILE A 77 5.62 -9.19 -9.55
CA ILE A 77 4.58 -9.86 -8.76
C ILE A 77 3.19 -9.48 -9.31
N TRP A 78 2.98 -8.22 -9.68
CA TRP A 78 1.76 -7.77 -10.34
C TRP A 78 1.99 -7.58 -11.83
N HIS A 79 2.08 -8.72 -12.53
CA HIS A 79 2.04 -8.75 -13.99
C HIS A 79 0.60 -8.94 -14.47
N TYR A 80 0.16 -8.06 -15.38
CA TYR A 80 -1.04 -8.29 -16.19
C TYR A 80 -0.70 -9.19 -17.39
#